data_AF-A0A2E1NJR1-F1
#
_entry.id   AF-A0A2E1NJR1-F1
#
_cell.length_a   1.000
_cell.length_b   1.000
_cell.length_c   1.000
_cell.angle_alpha   90.00
_cell.angle_beta   90.00
_cell.angle_gamma   90.00
#
_symmetry.space_group_name_H-M   'P 1'
#
loop_
_entity.id
_entity.type
_entity.pdbx_description
1 polymer ?
#
loop_
_entity_poly.entity_id
_entity_poly.type
_entity_poly.pdbx_seq_one_letter_code
_entity_poly.pdbx_strand_id
1 'polypeptide(L)'
;LHLFNYVFQTGQKPIIIDSFDIRRNPRSALECLCSEVGVKFMPEMLSWPKGGHKSDGVWAKHWYGAVHRSEGFSGEEGDLPNLNAEQSEISSIALPYYLALEENKLKF
;
A
#
# COMPACT_ATOMS: atom_id res chain seq x y z
N LEU A 1 -15.79 -4.58 0.31
CA LEU A 1 -15.54 -3.52 1.34
C LEU A 1 -15.75 -3.99 2.80
N HIS A 2 -15.69 -5.29 3.10
CA HIS A 2 -16.06 -5.77 4.45
C HIS A 2 -15.18 -5.17 5.56
N LEU A 3 -13.85 -5.19 5.41
CA LEU A 3 -12.93 -4.63 6.41
C LEU A 3 -13.12 -3.12 6.61
N PHE A 4 -13.29 -2.36 5.51
CA PHE A 4 -13.58 -0.93 5.56
C PHE A 4 -14.84 -0.64 6.38
N ASN A 5 -15.94 -1.35 6.07
CA ASN A 5 -17.20 -1.20 6.78
C ASN A 5 -17.08 -1.61 8.26
N TYR A 6 -16.34 -2.68 8.55
CA TYR A 6 -16.10 -3.12 9.92
C TYR A 6 -15.39 -2.03 10.74
N VAL A 7 -14.28 -1.49 10.24
CA VAL A 7 -13.54 -0.42 10.94
C VAL A 7 -14.44 0.80 11.13
N PHE A 8 -15.20 1.19 10.11
CA PHE A 8 -16.16 2.30 10.19
C PHE A 8 -17.23 2.06 11.28
N GLN A 9 -17.76 0.85 11.37
CA GLN A 9 -18.75 0.47 12.39
C GLN A 9 -18.19 0.47 13.82
N THR A 10 -16.87 0.38 14.00
CA THR A 10 -16.24 0.57 15.33
C THR A 10 -16.19 2.03 15.78
N GLY A 11 -16.72 2.97 14.98
CA GLY A 11 -16.65 4.42 15.24
C GLY A 11 -15.31 5.04 14.88
N GLN A 12 -14.41 4.27 14.25
CA GLN A 12 -13.12 4.75 13.75
C GLN A 12 -13.24 5.18 12.29
N LYS A 13 -12.40 6.13 11.88
CA LYS A 13 -12.22 6.47 10.47
C LYS A 13 -11.22 5.47 9.84
N PRO A 14 -11.62 4.65 8.85
CA PRO A 14 -10.67 3.79 8.15
C PRO A 14 -9.64 4.64 7.41
N ILE A 15 -8.36 4.40 7.66
CA ILE A 15 -7.27 5.07 6.94
C ILE A 15 -6.92 4.21 5.72
N ILE A 16 -6.95 4.83 4.54
CA ILE A 16 -6.66 4.17 3.27
C ILE A 16 -5.49 4.89 2.60
N ILE A 17 -4.49 4.12 2.19
CA ILE A 17 -3.37 4.59 1.38
C ILE A 17 -3.37 3.79 0.10
N ASP A 18 -3.28 4.52 -1.01
CA ASP A 18 -3.12 3.92 -2.33
C ASP A 18 -1.66 3.52 -2.57
N SER A 19 -1.44 2.30 -3.09
CA SER A 19 -0.09 1.78 -3.36
C SER A 19 0.64 2.55 -4.44
N PHE A 20 -0.08 3.10 -5.42
CA PHE A 20 0.47 3.96 -6.46
C PHE A 20 0.93 5.29 -5.85
N ASP A 21 0.07 5.94 -5.06
CA ASP A 21 0.34 7.27 -4.49
C ASP A 21 1.52 7.24 -3.50
N ILE A 22 1.59 6.22 -2.63
CA ILE A 22 2.73 6.09 -1.70
C ILE A 22 4.04 5.85 -2.42
N ARG A 23 4.07 5.10 -3.53
CA ARG A 23 5.31 4.91 -4.29
C ARG A 23 5.74 6.16 -5.04
N ARG A 24 4.78 6.97 -5.48
CA ARG A 24 5.03 8.26 -6.13
C ARG A 24 5.68 9.27 -5.20
N ASN A 25 5.22 9.35 -3.94
CA ASN A 25 5.84 10.20 -2.92
C ASN A 25 5.77 9.58 -1.51
N PRO A 26 6.71 8.65 -1.19
CA PRO A 26 6.66 7.89 0.06
C PRO A 26 6.78 8.76 1.31
N ARG A 27 7.53 9.87 1.21
CA ARG A 27 7.71 10.79 2.32
C ARG A 27 6.39 11.47 2.71
N SER A 28 5.73 12.13 1.78
CA SER A 28 4.46 12.83 2.05
C SER A 28 3.39 11.85 2.52
N ALA A 29 3.31 10.67 1.92
CA ALA A 29 2.40 9.60 2.32
C ALA A 29 2.62 9.16 3.78
N LEU A 30 3.87 8.91 4.16
CA LEU A 30 4.20 8.46 5.52
C LEU A 30 4.06 9.57 6.56
N GLU A 31 4.39 10.82 6.23
CA GLU A 31 4.14 11.98 7.10
C GLU A 31 2.63 12.14 7.36
N CYS A 32 1.80 12.05 6.31
CA CYS A 32 0.34 12.09 6.42
C CYS A 32 -0.20 10.93 7.26
N LEU A 33 0.23 9.69 6.98
CA LEU A 33 -0.17 8.52 7.76
C LEU A 33 0.19 8.67 9.23
N CYS A 34 1.43 9.06 9.52
CA CYS A 34 1.93 9.23 10.88
C CYS A 34 1.08 10.24 11.66
N SER A 35 0.71 11.36 11.02
CA SER A 35 -0.19 12.35 11.58
C SER A 35 -1.58 11.78 11.90
N GLU A 36 -2.18 11.01 10.99
CA GLU A 36 -3.52 10.44 11.18
C GLU A 36 -3.57 9.36 12.28
N VAL A 37 -2.50 8.58 12.45
CA VAL A 37 -2.43 7.53 13.49
C VAL A 37 -1.80 8.00 14.81
N GLY A 38 -1.33 9.25 14.89
CA GLY A 38 -0.78 9.83 16.11
C GLY A 38 0.62 9.32 16.48
N VAL A 39 1.45 8.95 15.51
CA VAL A 39 2.86 8.57 15.72
C VAL A 39 3.81 9.57 15.06
N LYS A 40 5.06 9.62 15.53
CA LYS A 40 6.07 10.50 14.95
C LYS A 40 6.65 9.89 13.68
N PHE A 41 6.71 10.66 12.59
CA PHE A 41 7.45 10.29 11.39
C PHE A 41 8.95 10.16 11.69
N MET A 42 9.56 9.11 11.15
CA MET A 42 10.99 8.84 11.24
C MET A 42 11.58 8.72 9.82
N PRO A 43 12.63 9.48 9.46
CA PRO A 43 13.25 9.36 8.13
C PRO A 43 13.69 7.95 7.77
N GLU A 44 14.03 7.13 8.77
CA GLU A 44 14.38 5.70 8.65
C GLU A 44 13.22 4.84 8.12
N MET A 45 11.99 5.34 8.09
CA MET A 45 10.87 4.64 7.43
C MET A 45 11.04 4.59 5.90
N LEU A 46 11.89 5.45 5.31
CA LEU A 46 12.12 5.54 3.88
C LEU A 46 13.26 4.64 3.37
N SER A 47 14.11 4.14 4.27
CA SER A 47 15.25 3.31 3.92
C SER A 47 15.52 2.23 4.97
N TRP A 48 15.89 1.04 4.50
CA TRP A 48 16.17 -0.10 5.36
C TRP A 48 17.37 -0.89 4.83
N PRO A 49 18.07 -1.64 5.69
CA PRO A 49 19.15 -2.48 5.23
C PRO A 49 18.63 -3.56 4.29
N LYS A 50 19.40 -3.87 3.26
CA LYS A 50 19.16 -5.04 2.42
C LYS A 50 19.21 -6.31 3.25
N GLY A 51 18.40 -7.28 2.87
CA GLY A 51 18.23 -8.55 3.58
C GLY A 51 16.92 -8.59 4.35
N GLY A 52 16.40 -9.80 4.52
CA GLY A 52 15.16 -10.01 5.27
C GLY A 52 15.27 -9.69 6.76
N HIS A 53 14.13 -9.79 7.43
CA HIS A 53 14.08 -9.74 8.87
C HIS A 53 14.14 -11.16 9.46
N LYS A 54 14.76 -11.29 10.64
CA LYS A 54 14.86 -12.58 11.35
C LYS A 54 13.51 -13.25 11.62
N SER A 55 12.43 -12.47 11.64
CA SER A 55 11.06 -12.92 11.87
C SER A 55 10.33 -13.38 10.62
N ASP A 56 10.94 -13.27 9.43
CA ASP A 56 10.28 -13.60 8.15
C ASP A 56 9.97 -15.10 8.00
N GLY A 57 10.61 -15.94 8.81
CA GLY A 57 10.31 -17.36 8.94
C GLY A 57 10.56 -18.16 7.65
N VAL A 58 10.00 -19.37 7.60
CA VAL A 58 10.27 -20.36 6.53
C VAL A 58 9.76 -19.92 5.15
N TRP A 59 8.77 -19.03 5.10
CA TRP A 59 8.16 -18.54 3.87
C TRP A 59 9.00 -17.48 3.15
N ALA A 60 9.98 -16.90 3.85
CA ALA A 60 10.81 -15.83 3.32
C ALA A 60 11.49 -16.20 2.00
N LYS A 61 12.04 -17.43 1.92
CA LYS A 61 12.71 -17.95 0.72
C LYS A 61 11.79 -18.11 -0.49
N HIS A 62 10.47 -18.09 -0.30
CA HIS A 62 9.48 -18.29 -1.35
C HIS A 62 8.77 -17.00 -1.76
N TRP A 63 8.52 -16.08 -0.82
CA TRP A 63 7.63 -14.93 -1.06
C TRP A 63 8.32 -13.57 -0.91
N TYR A 64 9.41 -13.46 -0.15
CA TYR A 64 9.96 -12.15 0.24
C TYR A 64 11.20 -11.72 -0.54
N GLY A 65 11.55 -12.42 -1.62
CA GLY A 65 12.73 -12.09 -2.41
C GLY A 65 12.77 -10.63 -2.89
N ALA A 66 11.62 -10.04 -3.25
CA ALA A 66 11.55 -8.63 -3.65
C ALA A 66 11.86 -7.67 -2.49
N VAL A 67 11.23 -7.89 -1.32
CA VAL A 67 11.44 -7.09 -0.11
C VAL A 67 12.87 -7.25 0.42
N HIS A 68 13.42 -8.46 0.43
CA HIS A 68 14.80 -8.71 0.87
C HIS A 68 15.85 -8.03 0.01
N ARG A 69 15.52 -7.73 -1.26
CA ARG A 69 16.42 -7.04 -2.19
C ARG A 69 16.23 -5.52 -2.17
N SER A 70 15.15 -5.00 -1.60
CA SER A 70 14.91 -3.57 -1.52
C SER A 70 15.65 -2.95 -0.32
N GLU A 71 15.91 -1.65 -0.43
CA GLU A 71 16.54 -0.83 0.60
C GLU A 71 15.70 0.43 0.90
N GLY A 72 14.46 0.43 0.39
CA GLY A 72 13.54 1.56 0.37
C GLY A 72 12.35 1.27 -0.55
N PHE A 73 11.46 2.25 -0.70
CA PHE A 73 10.35 2.17 -1.65
C PHE A 73 10.87 2.10 -3.09
N SER A 74 10.27 1.23 -3.90
CA SER A 74 10.42 1.31 -5.35
C SER A 74 9.84 2.63 -5.85
N GLY A 75 10.41 3.18 -6.92
CA GLY A 75 9.88 4.40 -7.55
C GLY A 75 8.44 4.26 -8.04
N GLU A 76 7.92 5.33 -8.64
CA GLU A 76 6.57 5.38 -9.22
C GLU A 76 6.30 4.18 -10.13
N GLU A 77 5.06 3.70 -10.12
CA GLU A 77 4.63 2.65 -11.04
C GLU A 77 4.56 3.19 -12.47
N GLY A 78 4.84 2.33 -13.44
CA GLY A 78 4.72 2.68 -14.85
C GLY A 78 3.26 2.74 -15.30
N ASP A 79 3.08 2.93 -16.60
CA ASP A 79 1.75 2.95 -17.22
C ASP A 79 0.97 1.65 -16.99
N LEU A 80 -0.37 1.76 -16.98
CA LEU A 80 -1.24 0.61 -16.89
C LEU A 80 -1.03 -0.33 -18.10
N PRO A 81 -1.06 -1.65 -17.90
CA PRO A 81 -0.90 -2.61 -18.99
C PRO A 81 -2.14 -2.65 -19.87
N ASN A 82 -1.96 -3.08 -21.12
CA ASN A 82 -3.08 -3.44 -21.99
C ASN A 82 -3.68 -4.77 -21.53
N LEU A 83 -4.97 -4.76 -21.18
CA LEU A 83 -5.67 -5.94 -20.71
C LEU A 83 -6.28 -6.72 -21.88
N ASN A 84 -6.17 -8.05 -21.84
CA ASN A 84 -6.97 -8.91 -22.70
C ASN A 84 -8.44 -8.97 -22.21
N ALA A 85 -9.31 -9.68 -22.94
CA ALA A 85 -10.74 -9.74 -22.61
C ALA A 85 -11.01 -10.30 -21.21
N GLU A 86 -10.36 -11.41 -20.84
CA GLU A 86 -10.52 -12.06 -19.52
C GLU A 86 -10.05 -11.14 -18.38
N GLN A 87 -8.89 -10.49 -18.56
CA GLN A 87 -8.35 -9.54 -17.58
C GLN A 87 -9.23 -8.30 -17.44
N SER A 88 -9.81 -7.81 -18.54
CA SER A 88 -10.72 -6.66 -18.53
C SER A 88 -12.02 -6.97 -17.79
N GLU A 89 -12.53 -8.20 -17.92
CA GLU A 89 -13.69 -8.65 -17.15
C GLU A 89 -13.39 -8.68 -15.64
N ILE A 90 -12.26 -9.26 -15.26
CA ILE A 90 -11.81 -9.27 -13.85
C ILE A 90 -11.66 -7.85 -13.30
N SER A 91 -11.00 -6.97 -14.07
CA SER A 91 -10.82 -5.57 -13.72
C SER A 91 -12.17 -4.88 -13.51
N SER A 92 -13.13 -5.08 -14.41
CA SER A 92 -14.47 -4.48 -14.34
C SER A 92 -15.25 -4.93 -13.09
N ILE A 93 -15.06 -6.18 -12.65
CA ILE A 93 -15.68 -6.69 -11.41
C ILE A 93 -15.01 -6.09 -10.17
N ALA A 94 -13.69 -5.89 -10.20
CA ALA A 94 -12.92 -5.36 -9.07
C ALA A 94 -13.03 -3.82 -8.92
N LEU A 95 -13.15 -3.10 -10.04
CA LEU A 95 -13.06 -1.65 -10.12
C LEU A 95 -14.03 -0.90 -9.18
N PRO A 96 -15.31 -1.28 -9.04
CA PRO A 96 -16.21 -0.60 -8.11
C PRO A 96 -15.71 -0.60 -6.66
N TYR A 97 -15.02 -1.66 -6.23
CA TYR A 97 -14.46 -1.74 -4.89
C TYR A 97 -13.21 -0.87 -4.73
N TYR A 98 -12.38 -0.79 -5.77
CA TYR A 98 -11.24 0.12 -5.79
C TYR A 98 -11.72 1.57 -5.72
N LEU A 99 -12.65 1.99 -6.58
CA LEU A 99 -13.16 3.36 -6.62
C LEU A 99 -13.78 3.78 -5.28
N ALA A 100 -14.54 2.91 -4.64
CA ALA A 100 -15.10 3.18 -3.32
C ALA A 100 -14.01 3.40 -2.23
N LEU A 101 -12.87 2.71 -2.31
CA LEU A 101 -11.73 2.94 -1.41
C LEU A 101 -10.94 4.19 -1.81
N GLU A 102 -10.78 4.43 -3.11
CA GLU A 102 -10.08 5.59 -3.66
C GLU A 102 -10.75 6.90 -3.23
N GLU A 103 -12.08 6.97 -3.22
CA GLU A 103 -12.82 8.14 -2.72
C GLU A 103 -12.49 8.49 -1.26
N ASN A 104 -12.05 7.50 -0.48
CA ASN A 104 -11.74 7.61 0.94
C ASN A 104 -10.23 7.60 1.24
N LYS A 105 -9.35 7.59 0.23
CA LYS A 105 -7.89 7.57 0.43
C LYS A 105 -7.37 8.88 1.04
N LEU A 106 -6.26 8.79 1.76
CA LEU A 106 -5.51 9.95 2.21
C LEU A 106 -5.05 10.80 1.02
N LYS A 107 -5.07 12.12 1.20
CA LYS A 107 -4.60 13.09 0.21
C LYS A 107 -3.42 13.84 0.81
N PHE A 108 -2.28 13.80 0.11
CA PHE A 108 -0.99 14.33 0.57
C PHE A 108 -0.15 14.81 -0.61
#